data_AF-A0A2C9KU71-F1
#
_entry.id   AF-A0A2C9KU71-F1
#
_cell.length_a   1.000
_cell.length_b   1.000
_cell.length_c   1.000
_cell.angle_alpha   90.00
_cell.angle_beta   90.00
_cell.angle_gamma   90.00
#
_symmetry.space_group_name_H-M   'P 1'
#
loop_
_entity.id
_entity.type
_entity.pdbx_description
1 polymer ?
#
loop_
_entity_poly.entity_id
_entity_poly.type
_entity_poly.pdbx_seq_one_letter_code
_entity_poly.pdbx_strand_id
1 'polypeptide(L)'
;MKRIMSLGAVSGEMEQNFKQVRSRHQSLCHIVTKLSQLTRLNGSVGLFFNVGIMFLALYSLGSEQLSKMFILMELFCIAWTMLYILIIWGRLPSAAHSIVDSIGLSCISGVSQDLMQQLQLLVVCCSSKRIGIDVFGLFTLESHTFLMVMGTIVTYGIVVIQFQQDKSKCTLNVSSTTLL
;
A
#
# COMPACT_ATOMS: atom_id res chain seq x y z
N MET A 1 -8.34 55.24 18.10
CA MET A 1 -8.84 55.02 16.72
C MET A 1 -7.84 54.31 15.80
N LYS A 2 -6.55 54.70 15.73
CA LYS A 2 -5.54 54.03 14.87
C LYS A 2 -5.35 52.51 15.07
N ARG A 3 -5.50 51.97 16.30
CA ARG A 3 -5.39 50.52 16.56
C ARG A 3 -6.50 49.65 15.96
N ILE A 4 -7.69 50.21 15.71
CA ILE A 4 -8.82 49.44 15.16
C ILE A 4 -8.66 49.30 13.64
N MET A 5 -8.10 50.31 12.96
CA MET A 5 -7.81 50.23 11.52
C MET A 5 -6.67 49.26 11.20
N SER A 6 -5.67 49.10 12.07
CA SER A 6 -4.60 48.12 11.84
C SER A 6 -5.07 46.67 11.98
N LEU A 7 -6.05 46.41 12.84
CA LEU A 7 -6.64 45.06 13.01
C LEU A 7 -7.39 44.58 11.76
N GLY A 8 -8.10 45.48 11.08
CA GLY A 8 -8.81 45.15 9.84
C GLY A 8 -7.86 44.77 8.70
N ALA A 9 -6.74 45.49 8.55
CA ALA A 9 -5.74 45.20 7.52
C ALA A 9 -5.05 43.83 7.75
N VAL A 10 -4.68 43.52 9.00
CA VAL A 10 -4.07 42.23 9.36
C VAL A 10 -5.04 41.07 9.14
N SER A 11 -6.33 41.25 9.41
CA SER A 11 -7.35 40.22 9.18
C SER A 11 -7.51 39.87 7.70
N GLY A 12 -7.47 40.87 6.80
CA GLY A 12 -7.60 40.64 5.36
C GLY A 12 -6.42 39.86 4.76
N GLU A 13 -5.21 40.17 5.19
CA GLU A 13 -3.99 39.48 4.75
C GLU A 13 -3.96 38.03 5.22
N MET A 14 -4.37 37.77 6.47
CA MET A 14 -4.48 36.42 7.02
C MET A 14 -5.50 35.57 6.25
N GLU A 15 -6.64 36.15 5.87
CA GLU A 15 -7.67 35.45 5.10
C GLU A 15 -7.19 35.08 3.68
N GLN A 16 -6.46 35.99 3.01
CA GLN A 16 -5.87 35.70 1.69
C GLN A 16 -4.82 34.59 1.76
N ASN A 17 -3.92 34.65 2.76
CA ASN A 17 -2.93 33.60 2.98
C ASN A 17 -3.59 32.24 3.26
N PHE A 18 -4.64 32.22 4.07
CA PHE A 18 -5.40 31.01 4.33
C PHE A 18 -6.05 30.43 3.06
N LYS A 19 -6.68 31.27 2.23
CA LYS A 19 -7.25 30.84 0.94
C LYS A 19 -6.19 30.26 0.02
N GLN A 20 -5.01 30.87 -0.05
CA GLN A 20 -3.89 30.37 -0.87
C GLN A 20 -3.38 29.02 -0.36
N VAL A 21 -3.18 28.86 0.94
CA VAL A 21 -2.75 27.59 1.55
C VAL A 21 -3.80 26.50 1.33
N ARG A 22 -5.08 26.83 1.50
CA ARG A 22 -6.19 25.91 1.24
C ARG A 22 -6.23 25.44 -0.21
N SER A 23 -6.04 26.34 -1.17
CA SER A 23 -6.00 26.01 -2.60
C SER A 23 -4.81 25.09 -2.95
N ARG A 24 -3.62 25.38 -2.39
CA ARG A 24 -2.43 24.52 -2.54
C ARG A 24 -2.65 23.14 -1.93
N HIS A 25 -3.24 23.09 -0.74
CA HIS A 25 -3.56 21.83 -0.07
C HIS A 25 -4.59 21.01 -0.87
N GLN A 26 -5.65 21.63 -1.39
CA GLN A 26 -6.63 20.97 -2.25
C GLN A 26 -5.99 20.42 -3.53
N SER A 27 -5.08 21.18 -4.15
CA SER A 27 -4.33 20.72 -5.32
C SER A 27 -3.44 19.53 -4.99
N LEU A 28 -2.76 19.57 -3.84
CA LEU A 28 -1.95 18.46 -3.35
C LEU A 28 -2.81 17.22 -3.08
N CYS A 29 -3.95 17.37 -2.40
CA CYS A 29 -4.91 16.29 -2.17
C CYS A 29 -5.41 15.69 -3.48
N HIS A 30 -5.67 16.52 -4.50
CA HIS A 30 -6.09 16.05 -5.82
C HIS A 30 -4.97 15.24 -6.49
N ILE A 31 -3.73 15.75 -6.49
CA ILE A 31 -2.57 15.03 -7.05
C ILE A 31 -2.35 13.71 -6.30
N VAL A 32 -2.38 13.72 -4.98
CA VAL A 32 -2.23 12.52 -4.14
C VAL A 32 -3.36 11.53 -4.41
N THR A 33 -4.59 11.99 -4.63
CA THR A 33 -5.71 11.11 -4.99
C THR A 33 -5.52 10.46 -6.35
N LYS A 34 -5.06 11.23 -7.36
CA LYS A 34 -4.77 10.69 -8.69
C LYS A 34 -3.58 9.74 -8.68
N LEU A 35 -2.52 10.10 -7.97
CA LEU A 35 -1.36 9.24 -7.78
C LEU A 35 -1.77 7.96 -7.06
N SER A 36 -2.54 8.06 -5.98
CA SER A 36 -3.10 6.91 -5.27
C SER A 36 -3.90 6.01 -6.22
N GLN A 37 -4.78 6.54 -7.07
CA GLN A 37 -5.52 5.75 -8.07
C GLN A 37 -4.59 5.03 -9.05
N LEU A 38 -3.57 5.71 -9.57
CA LEU A 38 -2.60 5.11 -10.49
C LEU A 38 -1.76 4.02 -9.81
N THR A 39 -1.27 4.30 -8.60
CA THR A 39 -0.48 3.33 -7.84
C THR A 39 -1.35 2.16 -7.40
N ARG A 40 -2.64 2.35 -7.08
CA ARG A 40 -3.62 1.27 -6.80
C ARG A 40 -3.70 0.30 -7.97
N LEU A 41 -3.89 0.82 -9.19
CA LEU A 41 -3.95 0.01 -10.41
C LEU A 41 -2.63 -0.73 -10.63
N ASN A 42 -1.50 -0.02 -10.57
CA ASN A 42 -0.19 -0.61 -10.79
C ASN A 42 0.17 -1.68 -9.74
N GLY A 43 -0.15 -1.42 -8.47
CA GLY A 43 0.06 -2.35 -7.37
C GLY A 43 -0.81 -3.60 -7.50
N SER A 44 -2.08 -3.44 -7.90
CA SER A 44 -2.97 -4.59 -8.15
C SER A 44 -2.48 -5.44 -9.32
N VAL A 45 -2.17 -4.83 -10.46
CA VAL A 45 -1.62 -5.54 -11.64
C VAL A 45 -0.32 -6.24 -11.28
N GLY A 46 0.60 -5.54 -10.60
CA GLY A 46 1.86 -6.11 -10.14
C GLY A 46 1.68 -7.28 -9.18
N LEU A 47 0.71 -7.21 -8.26
CA LEU A 47 0.41 -8.31 -7.34
C LEU A 47 -0.12 -9.54 -8.10
N PHE A 48 -1.06 -9.36 -9.03
CA PHE A 48 -1.55 -10.46 -9.87
C PHE A 48 -0.44 -11.13 -10.67
N PHE A 49 0.45 -10.35 -11.29
CA PHE A 49 1.61 -10.90 -12.00
C PHE A 49 2.56 -11.64 -11.06
N ASN A 50 2.88 -11.08 -9.90
CA ASN A 50 3.78 -11.73 -8.92
C ASN A 50 3.21 -13.05 -8.39
N VAL A 51 1.89 -13.12 -8.15
CA VAL A 51 1.24 -14.37 -7.72
C VAL A 51 1.33 -15.43 -8.83
N GLY A 52 1.09 -15.05 -10.09
CA GLY A 52 1.26 -15.95 -11.23
C GLY A 52 2.70 -16.47 -11.38
N ILE A 53 3.68 -15.59 -11.28
CA ILE A 53 5.11 -15.95 -11.32
C ILE A 53 5.46 -16.86 -10.14
N MET A 54 4.95 -16.60 -8.93
CA MET A 54 5.18 -17.47 -7.78
C MET A 54 4.65 -18.89 -7.99
N PHE A 55 3.47 -19.06 -8.57
CA PHE A 55 2.95 -20.39 -8.89
C PHE A 55 3.82 -21.13 -9.91
N LEU A 56 4.31 -20.42 -10.93
CA LEU A 56 5.25 -20.97 -11.90
C LEU A 56 6.58 -21.35 -11.24
N ALA A 57 7.12 -20.50 -10.36
CA ALA A 57 8.35 -20.76 -9.62
C ALA A 57 8.22 -22.00 -8.71
N LEU A 58 7.10 -22.13 -7.99
CA LEU A 58 6.81 -23.28 -7.14
C LEU A 58 6.65 -24.57 -7.95
N TYR A 59 5.94 -24.51 -9.08
CA TYR A 59 5.83 -25.65 -9.98
C TYR A 59 7.20 -26.07 -10.53
N SER A 60 7.99 -25.09 -10.94
CA SER A 60 9.35 -25.27 -11.48
C SER A 60 10.28 -25.94 -10.47
N LEU A 61 10.22 -25.50 -9.21
CA LEU A 61 10.96 -26.09 -8.10
C LEU A 61 10.66 -27.58 -7.92
N GLY A 62 9.40 -27.98 -8.11
CA GLY A 62 8.98 -29.39 -8.00
C GLY A 62 9.29 -30.25 -9.22
N SER A 63 9.50 -29.64 -10.39
CA SER A 63 9.71 -30.38 -11.65
C SER A 63 11.17 -30.79 -11.92
N GLU A 64 12.13 -30.26 -11.14
CA GLU A 64 13.58 -30.38 -11.37
C GLU A 64 14.08 -29.94 -12.76
N GLN A 65 13.20 -29.47 -13.65
CA GLN A 65 13.55 -29.09 -15.03
C GLN A 65 14.29 -27.75 -15.14
N LEU A 66 14.18 -26.89 -14.13
CA LEU A 66 14.72 -25.55 -14.16
C LEU A 66 16.00 -25.39 -13.33
N SER A 67 16.91 -24.56 -13.83
CA SER A 67 18.17 -24.28 -13.13
C SER A 67 17.89 -23.57 -11.81
N LYS A 68 18.63 -23.94 -10.76
CA LYS A 68 18.53 -23.32 -9.43
C LYS A 68 18.74 -21.81 -9.47
N MET A 69 19.57 -21.32 -10.40
CA MET A 69 19.82 -19.89 -10.61
C MET A 69 18.56 -19.15 -11.06
N PHE A 70 17.74 -19.76 -11.90
CA PHE A 70 16.50 -19.15 -12.38
C PHE A 70 15.50 -18.96 -11.24
N ILE A 71 15.34 -19.99 -10.40
CA ILE A 71 14.47 -19.94 -9.22
C ILE A 71 14.91 -18.84 -8.26
N LEU A 72 16.22 -18.72 -8.02
CA LEU A 72 16.77 -17.70 -7.11
C LEU A 72 16.56 -16.28 -7.65
N MET A 73 16.69 -16.10 -8.97
CA MET A 73 16.39 -14.83 -9.65
C MET A 73 14.91 -14.46 -9.52
N GLU A 74 13.99 -15.41 -9.73
CA GLU A 74 12.55 -15.18 -9.57
C GLU A 74 12.18 -14.78 -8.13
N LEU A 75 12.69 -15.51 -7.14
CA LEU A 75 12.48 -15.19 -5.73
C LEU A 75 13.01 -13.78 -5.38
N PHE A 76 14.16 -13.40 -5.94
CA PHE A 76 14.71 -12.06 -5.76
C PHE A 76 13.82 -10.99 -6.39
N CYS A 77 13.32 -11.19 -7.61
CA CYS A 77 12.39 -10.27 -8.26
C CYS A 77 11.10 -10.08 -7.45
N ILE A 78 10.56 -11.16 -6.88
CA ILE A 78 9.36 -11.12 -6.06
C ILE A 78 9.63 -10.40 -4.73
N ALA A 79 10.76 -10.68 -4.06
CA ALA A 79 11.16 -9.98 -2.85
C ALA A 79 11.36 -8.47 -3.11
N TRP A 80 11.97 -8.10 -4.24
CA TRP A 80 12.20 -6.71 -4.62
C TRP A 80 10.90 -5.95 -4.88
N THR A 81 9.96 -6.56 -5.61
CA THR A 81 8.64 -5.94 -5.87
C THR A 81 7.83 -5.79 -4.59
N MET A 82 7.83 -6.79 -3.70
CA MET A 82 7.21 -6.69 -2.39
C MET A 82 7.82 -5.58 -1.53
N LEU A 83 9.15 -5.47 -1.51
CA LEU A 83 9.86 -4.40 -0.79
C LEU A 83 9.50 -3.01 -1.35
N TYR A 84 9.50 -2.87 -2.68
CA TYR A 84 9.11 -1.63 -3.35
C TYR A 84 7.70 -1.18 -2.96
N ILE A 85 6.75 -2.12 -2.97
CA ILE A 85 5.38 -1.91 -2.54
C ILE A 85 5.37 -1.49 -1.06
N LEU A 86 6.01 -2.23 -0.15
CA LEU A 86 6.01 -1.91 1.27
C LEU A 86 6.62 -0.53 1.57
N ILE A 87 7.72 -0.14 0.92
CA ILE A 87 8.37 1.17 1.15
C ILE A 87 7.49 2.32 0.69
N ILE A 88 6.92 2.22 -0.51
CA ILE A 88 6.09 3.30 -1.07
C ILE A 88 4.80 3.43 -0.29
N TRP A 89 4.17 2.31 0.05
CA TRP A 89 2.86 2.30 0.66
C TRP A 89 2.89 2.43 2.18
N GLY A 90 3.96 2.02 2.85
CA GLY A 90 4.12 2.24 4.29
C GLY A 90 4.29 3.72 4.65
N ARG A 91 4.92 4.50 3.76
CA ARG A 91 5.23 5.92 4.05
C ARG A 91 4.07 6.87 3.77
N LEU A 92 3.18 6.54 2.82
CA LEU A 92 2.12 7.45 2.39
C LEU A 92 1.06 7.72 3.48
N PRO A 93 0.49 6.71 4.17
CA PRO A 93 -0.49 6.93 5.22
C PRO A 93 0.14 7.65 6.43
N SER A 94 1.37 7.27 6.79
CA SER A 94 2.09 7.89 7.90
C SER A 94 2.33 9.39 7.66
N ALA A 95 2.75 9.77 6.45
CA ALA A 95 2.92 11.17 6.08
C ALA A 95 1.60 11.94 6.04
N ALA A 96 0.51 11.30 5.63
CA ALA A 96 -0.81 11.93 5.62
C ALA A 96 -1.34 12.17 7.05
N HIS A 97 -1.14 11.21 7.96
CA HIS A 97 -1.52 11.37 9.37
C HIS A 97 -0.67 12.44 10.08
N SER A 98 0.64 12.53 9.79
CA SER A 98 1.49 13.54 10.43
C SER A 98 1.09 14.99 10.11
N ILE A 99 0.46 15.21 8.93
CA ILE A 99 -0.07 16.53 8.57
C ILE A 99 -1.25 16.90 9.47
N VAL A 100 -2.14 15.94 9.75
CA VAL A 100 -3.30 16.15 10.63
C VAL A 100 -2.84 16.44 12.06
N ASP A 101 -1.85 15.70 12.56
CA ASP A 101 -1.29 15.90 13.89
C ASP A 101 -0.63 17.28 14.04
N SER A 102 0.09 17.72 13.00
CA SER A 102 0.72 19.06 12.97
C SER A 102 -0.30 20.19 13.01
N ILE A 103 -1.47 20.00 12.39
CA ILE A 103 -2.58 20.96 12.44
C ILE A 103 -3.22 20.97 13.83
N GLY A 104 -3.40 19.81 14.45
CA GLY A 104 -3.99 19.69 15.79
C GLY A 104 -3.14 20.33 16.90
N LEU A 105 -1.80 20.29 16.77
CA LEU A 105 -0.87 20.85 17.76
C LEU A 105 -0.66 22.36 17.63
N SER A 106 -1.01 22.96 16.49
CA SER A 106 -0.91 24.40 16.29
C SER A 106 -2.07 25.09 17.02
N CYS A 107 -1.89 25.40 18.31
CA CYS A 107 -2.89 26.04 19.17
C CYS A 107 -3.57 27.24 18.49
N ILE A 108 -4.84 27.04 18.13
CA ILE A 108 -5.73 28.04 17.52
C ILE A 108 -6.34 28.91 18.65
N SER A 109 -5.50 29.50 19.49
CA SER A 109 -5.95 30.49 20.48
C SER A 109 -6.03 31.85 19.80
N GLY A 110 -7.24 32.26 19.39
CA GLY A 110 -7.51 33.60 18.84
C GLY A 110 -7.98 33.64 17.38
N VAL A 111 -8.31 32.50 16.77
CA VAL A 111 -8.88 32.46 15.41
C VAL A 111 -10.40 32.58 15.45
N SER A 112 -10.99 33.14 14.40
CA SER A 112 -12.45 33.26 14.28
C SER A 112 -13.15 31.91 14.30
N GLN A 113 -14.37 31.89 14.83
CA GLN A 113 -15.20 30.68 14.96
C GLN A 113 -15.46 30.02 13.61
N ASP A 114 -15.64 30.80 12.55
CA ASP A 114 -15.86 30.30 11.19
C ASP A 114 -14.65 29.52 10.65
N LEU A 115 -13.44 30.01 10.90
CA LEU A 115 -12.20 29.35 10.50
C LEU A 115 -11.99 28.05 11.29
N MET A 116 -12.30 28.06 12.58
CA MET A 116 -12.26 26.86 13.42
C MET A 116 -13.18 25.77 12.86
N GLN A 117 -14.41 26.12 12.46
CA GLN A 117 -15.37 25.17 11.90
C GLN A 117 -14.88 24.59 10.56
N GLN A 118 -14.29 25.40 9.68
CA GLN A 118 -13.71 24.91 8.42
C GLN A 118 -12.52 23.98 8.66
N LEU A 119 -11.70 24.27 9.66
CA LEU A 119 -10.55 23.44 10.02
C LEU A 119 -10.99 22.09 10.62
N GLN A 120 -12.01 22.09 11.48
CA GLN A 120 -12.63 20.87 11.99
C GLN A 120 -13.21 20.01 10.86
N LEU A 121 -13.92 20.60 9.90
CA LEU A 121 -14.41 19.88 8.73
C LEU A 121 -13.27 19.27 7.90
N LEU A 122 -12.15 19.99 7.75
CA LEU A 122 -10.97 19.46 7.07
C LEU A 122 -10.38 18.27 7.83
N VAL A 123 -10.20 18.38 9.14
CA VAL A 123 -9.68 17.29 10.00
C VAL A 123 -10.61 16.08 9.95
N VAL A 124 -11.92 16.28 10.05
CA VAL A 124 -12.92 15.20 9.93
C VAL A 124 -12.85 14.54 8.55
N CYS A 125 -12.74 15.32 7.47
CA CYS A 125 -12.64 14.79 6.12
C CYS A 125 -11.34 13.99 5.90
N CYS A 126 -10.22 14.47 6.45
CA CYS A 126 -8.93 13.79 6.42
C CYS A 126 -8.91 12.52 7.29
N SER A 127 -9.58 12.53 8.44
CA SER A 127 -9.61 11.41 9.39
C SER A 127 -10.62 10.33 9.01
N SER A 128 -11.80 10.73 8.51
CA SER A 128 -12.87 9.80 8.12
C SER A 128 -12.50 8.95 6.91
N LYS A 129 -11.67 9.47 6.00
CA LYS A 129 -11.28 8.75 4.80
C LYS A 129 -10.10 7.87 5.16
N ARG A 130 -10.35 6.60 5.54
CA ARG A 130 -9.28 5.61 5.67
C ARG A 130 -8.43 5.67 4.41
N ILE A 131 -7.18 6.11 4.54
CA ILE A 131 -6.20 6.15 3.46
C ILE A 131 -5.71 4.71 3.29
N GLY A 132 -6.63 3.84 2.88
CA GLY A 132 -6.38 2.48 2.47
C GLY A 132 -6.49 2.41 0.96
N ILE A 133 -5.61 1.64 0.34
CA ILE A 133 -5.80 1.21 -1.04
C ILE A 133 -6.91 0.19 -1.01
N ASP A 134 -8.11 0.65 -1.29
CA ASP A 134 -9.15 -0.27 -1.72
C ASP A 134 -8.76 -0.79 -3.12
N VAL A 135 -8.78 -2.07 -3.41
CA VAL A 135 -8.54 -2.58 -4.78
C VAL A 135 -9.91 -2.90 -5.35
N PHE A 136 -10.41 -1.97 -6.17
CA PHE A 136 -11.71 -2.07 -6.83
C PHE A 136 -12.92 -2.36 -5.92
N GLY A 137 -12.88 -2.01 -4.62
CA GLY A 137 -13.97 -2.31 -3.68
C GLY A 137 -13.96 -3.74 -3.14
N LEU A 138 -13.00 -4.56 -3.58
CA LEU A 138 -12.95 -6.00 -3.27
C LEU A 138 -12.10 -6.28 -2.03
N PHE A 139 -10.98 -5.57 -1.88
CA PHE A 139 -10.05 -5.78 -0.77
C PHE A 139 -9.25 -4.52 -0.46
N THR A 140 -9.09 -4.23 0.82
CA THR A 140 -8.16 -3.18 1.27
C THR A 140 -6.78 -3.77 1.46
N LEU A 141 -5.78 -3.27 0.72
CA LEU A 141 -4.37 -3.62 0.87
C LEU A 141 -3.84 -3.06 2.19
N GLU A 142 -4.07 -3.82 3.26
CA GLU A 142 -3.48 -3.62 4.57
C GLU A 142 -2.43 -4.72 4.84
N SER A 143 -1.58 -4.53 5.84
CA SER A 143 -0.54 -5.50 6.24
C SER A 143 -1.10 -6.91 6.47
N HIS A 144 -2.35 -7.03 6.93
CA HIS A 144 -3.01 -8.31 7.12
C HIS A 144 -3.26 -9.06 5.79
N THR A 145 -3.55 -8.33 4.70
CA THR A 145 -3.77 -8.92 3.36
C THR A 145 -2.48 -9.50 2.82
N PHE A 146 -1.33 -8.81 3.02
CA PHE A 146 -0.02 -9.38 2.68
C PHE A 146 0.26 -10.67 3.43
N LEU A 147 -0.02 -10.68 4.73
CA LEU A 147 0.21 -11.86 5.57
C LEU A 147 -0.67 -13.03 5.12
N MET A 148 -1.92 -12.76 4.74
CA MET A 148 -2.84 -13.74 4.15
C MET A 148 -2.32 -14.30 2.83
N VAL A 149 -1.89 -13.44 1.89
CA VAL A 149 -1.31 -13.86 0.60
C VAL A 149 -0.07 -14.73 0.83
N MET A 150 0.85 -14.31 1.69
CA MET A 150 2.03 -15.11 2.04
C MET A 150 1.64 -16.46 2.66
N GLY A 151 0.65 -16.49 3.55
CA GLY A 151 0.12 -17.73 4.12
C GLY A 151 -0.44 -18.68 3.05
N THR A 152 -1.21 -18.17 2.10
CA THR A 152 -1.76 -18.98 1.00
C THR A 152 -0.66 -19.55 0.10
N ILE A 153 0.38 -18.77 -0.19
CA ILE A 153 1.53 -19.19 -1.00
C ILE A 153 2.31 -20.30 -0.30
N VAL A 154 2.61 -20.13 0.99
CA VAL A 154 3.33 -21.15 1.78
C VAL A 154 2.51 -22.44 1.84
N THR A 155 1.21 -22.34 2.10
CA THR A 155 0.31 -23.50 2.16
C THR A 155 0.30 -24.25 0.84
N TYR A 156 0.14 -23.53 -0.28
CA TYR A 156 0.17 -24.12 -1.60
C TYR A 156 1.53 -24.76 -1.93
N GLY A 157 2.62 -24.08 -1.60
CA GLY A 157 3.98 -24.60 -1.79
C GLY A 157 4.21 -25.93 -1.06
N ILE A 158 3.76 -26.04 0.19
CA ILE A 158 3.84 -27.30 0.97
C ILE A 158 3.06 -28.41 0.27
N VAL A 159 1.83 -28.15 -0.16
CA VAL A 159 0.98 -29.13 -0.85
C VAL A 159 1.65 -29.61 -2.14
N VAL A 160 2.19 -28.70 -2.96
CA VAL A 160 2.88 -29.07 -4.21
C VAL A 160 4.11 -29.92 -3.92
N ILE A 161 4.93 -29.56 -2.94
CA ILE A 161 6.12 -30.34 -2.57
C ILE A 161 5.73 -31.75 -2.11
N GLN A 162 4.70 -31.88 -1.28
CA GLN A 162 4.20 -33.19 -0.82
C GLN A 162 3.75 -34.05 -2.00
N PHE A 163 2.95 -33.49 -2.91
CA PHE A 163 2.50 -34.21 -4.10
C PHE A 163 3.65 -34.68 -5.00
N GLN A 164 4.73 -33.89 -5.12
CA GLN A 164 5.90 -34.30 -5.90
C GLN A 164 6.69 -35.42 -5.22
N GLN A 165 6.87 -35.36 -3.89
CA GLN A 165 7.56 -36.40 -3.14
C GLN A 165 6.85 -37.77 -3.26
N ASP A 166 5.52 -37.78 -3.25
CA ASP A 166 4.75 -39.02 -3.37
C ASP A 166 4.83 -39.64 -4.78
N LYS A 167 4.90 -38.81 -5.83
CA LYS A 167 5.16 -39.27 -7.20
C LYS A 167 6.53 -39.93 -7.33
N SER A 168 7.57 -39.35 -6.73
CA SER A 168 8.93 -39.90 -6.77
C SER A 168 9.01 -41.27 -6.07
N LYS A 169 8.30 -41.45 -4.94
CA LYS A 169 8.23 -42.74 -4.24
C LYS A 169 7.57 -43.84 -5.07
N CYS A 170 6.46 -43.54 -5.76
CA CYS A 170 5.79 -44.54 -6.62
C CYS A 170 6.69 -45.02 -7.77
N THR A 171 7.49 -44.13 -8.35
CA THR A 171 8.35 -44.44 -9.50
C THR A 171 9.48 -45.43 -9.14
N LEU A 172 10.00 -45.35 -7.91
CA LEU A 172 11.03 -46.27 -7.40
C LEU A 172 10.52 -47.72 -7.26
N ASN A 173 9.30 -47.92 -6.77
CA ASN A 173 8.75 -49.27 -6.56
C ASN A 173 8.49 -50.04 -7.88
N VAL A 174 8.09 -49.35 -8.95
CA VAL A 174 7.84 -49.99 -10.26
C VAL A 174 9.15 -50.48 -10.89
N SER A 175 10.22 -49.69 -10.76
CA SER A 175 11.54 -50.05 -11.29
C SER A 175 12.10 -51.33 -10.65
N SER A 176 11.84 -51.54 -9.35
CA SER A 176 12.27 -52.76 -8.64
C SER A 176 11.49 -54.02 -9.04
N THR A 177 10.27 -53.89 -9.55
CA THR A 177 9.41 -55.05 -9.88
C THR A 177 9.67 -55.59 -11.29
N THR A 178 10.32 -54.81 -12.17
CA THR A 178 10.56 -55.18 -13.57
C THR A 178 11.92 -55.88 -13.79
N LEU A 179 12.73 -56.01 -12.72
CA LEU A 179 14.06 -56.63 -12.74
C LEU A 179 14.09 -58.06 -12.15
N LEU A 180 12.92 -58.65 -11.88
CA LEU A 180 12.73 -60.05 -11.48
C LEU A 180 11.98 -60.80 -12.58
#